data_AF-A0AA38NZY5-F1
#
_entry.id   AF-A0AA38NZY5-F1
#
_cell.length_a   1.000
_cell.length_b   1.000
_cell.length_c   1.000
_cell.angle_alpha   90.00
_cell.angle_beta   90.00
_cell.angle_gamma   90.00
#
_symmetry.space_group_name_H-M   'P 1'
#
loop_
_entity.id
_entity.type
_entity.pdbx_description
1 polymer ?
#
loop_
_entity_poly.entity_id
_entity_poly.type
_entity_poly.pdbx_seq_one_letter_code
_entity_poly.pdbx_strand_id
1 'polypeptide(L)'
;MVLRRIQQAISEVITPSYIEKPPEFIGLPKAGTPKADNWRTLFSIFLPLALLSLWQEDSPVAAADANDMGTDYFKQDRTDFREYLRLHIDGLKANFPGFIQPSHHLAFHIHEGMELFSNVRNFWCFPGERLILRLRGIPVNHKIGELESTLLHSFCKGASFRRLTLNEDCPPLLKHCFLLIEKAY
;
A
#
# COMPACT_ATOMS: atom_id res chain seq x y z
N MET A 1 23.63 7.60 -5.65
CA MET A 1 23.99 7.04 -4.33
C MET A 1 22.80 6.32 -3.69
N VAL A 2 21.67 7.01 -3.47
CA VAL A 2 20.46 6.47 -2.82
C VAL A 2 19.89 5.21 -3.50
N LEU A 3 19.70 5.20 -4.82
CA LEU A 3 19.12 4.02 -5.51
C LEU A 3 19.94 2.74 -5.29
N ARG A 4 21.28 2.83 -5.36
CA ARG A 4 22.16 1.69 -5.09
C ARG A 4 22.03 1.21 -3.65
N ARG A 5 21.90 2.13 -2.69
CA ARG A 5 21.72 1.76 -1.29
C ARG A 5 20.38 1.09 -1.05
N ILE A 6 19.31 1.53 -1.71
CA ILE A 6 18.00 0.85 -1.68
C ILE A 6 18.14 -0.58 -2.20
N GLN A 7 18.81 -0.77 -3.34
CA GLN A 7 19.03 -2.11 -3.92
C GLN A 7 19.83 -3.02 -2.96
N GLN A 8 20.87 -2.48 -2.31
CA GLN A 8 21.61 -3.20 -1.26
C GLN A 8 20.75 -3.52 -0.03
N ALA A 9 19.92 -2.59 0.43
CA ALA A 9 19.02 -2.85 1.54
C ALA A 9 18.02 -3.97 1.22
N ILE A 10 17.57 -4.09 -0.03
CA ILE A 10 16.69 -5.18 -0.47
C ILE A 10 17.35 -6.56 -0.33
N SER A 11 18.65 -6.66 -0.67
CA SER A 11 19.40 -7.90 -0.56
C SER A 11 19.79 -8.23 0.89
N GLU A 12 20.22 -7.23 1.67
CA GLU A 12 20.71 -7.41 3.05
C GLU A 12 19.61 -7.65 4.09
N VAL A 13 18.48 -6.95 3.98
CA VAL A 13 17.45 -6.98 5.04
C VAL A 13 16.69 -8.30 5.01
N ILE A 14 16.72 -9.04 6.11
CA ILE A 14 15.93 -10.25 6.29
C ILE A 14 14.48 -9.86 6.57
N THR A 15 13.54 -10.30 5.74
CA THR A 15 12.12 -10.07 5.92
C THR A 15 11.40 -11.35 6.35
N PRO A 16 10.34 -11.26 7.18
CA PRO A 16 9.44 -12.38 7.42
C PRO A 16 8.86 -12.95 6.12
N SER A 17 8.47 -14.22 6.13
CA SER A 17 7.98 -14.94 4.94
C SER A 17 6.70 -14.37 4.33
N TYR A 18 5.89 -13.63 5.10
CA TYR A 18 4.66 -12.99 4.64
C TYR A 18 4.86 -11.62 3.99
N ILE A 19 6.11 -11.13 3.93
CA ILE A 19 6.45 -9.87 3.25
C ILE A 19 7.09 -10.21 1.90
N GLU A 20 6.40 -9.87 0.81
CA GLU A 20 6.96 -9.97 -0.53
C GLU A 20 8.02 -8.89 -0.72
N LYS A 21 9.27 -9.30 -0.97
CA LYS A 21 10.37 -8.38 -1.25
C LYS A 21 10.20 -7.77 -2.65
N PRO A 22 10.46 -6.45 -2.81
CA PRO A 22 10.52 -5.85 -4.13
C PRO A 22 11.70 -6.43 -4.93
N PRO A 23 11.69 -6.29 -6.28
CA PRO A 23 12.80 -6.74 -7.12
C PRO A 23 14.13 -6.09 -6.70
N GLU A 24 15.20 -6.88 -6.61
CA GLU A 24 16.52 -6.42 -6.13
C GLU A 24 17.08 -5.25 -6.96
N PHE A 25 16.88 -5.28 -8.27
CA PHE A 25 17.38 -4.27 -9.21
C PHE A 25 16.36 -3.15 -9.50
N ILE A 26 15.46 -2.85 -8.55
CA ILE A 26 14.40 -1.86 -8.74
C ILE A 26 14.95 -0.54 -9.29
N GLY A 27 14.23 0.07 -10.23
CA GLY A 27 14.67 1.27 -10.96
C GLY A 27 15.56 0.99 -12.17
N LEU A 28 15.97 -0.26 -12.42
CA LEU A 28 16.65 -0.68 -13.65
C LEU A 28 15.70 -1.52 -14.54
N PRO A 29 15.87 -1.52 -15.88
CA PRO A 29 15.02 -2.31 -16.79
C PRO A 29 14.93 -3.80 -16.44
N LYS A 30 15.99 -4.38 -15.85
CA LYS A 30 16.07 -5.78 -15.43
C LYS A 30 15.06 -6.16 -14.33
N ALA A 31 14.57 -5.20 -13.55
CA ALA A 31 13.62 -5.46 -12.47
C ALA A 31 12.17 -5.69 -12.94
N GLY A 32 11.86 -5.39 -14.21
CA GLY A 32 10.48 -5.38 -14.71
C GLY A 32 9.62 -4.31 -14.02
N THR A 33 8.30 -4.47 -14.10
CA THR A 33 7.33 -3.52 -13.53
C THR A 33 6.94 -3.94 -12.12
N PRO A 34 7.26 -3.16 -11.06
CA PRO A 34 6.86 -3.50 -9.71
C PRO A 34 5.34 -3.43 -9.53
N LYS A 35 4.78 -4.40 -8.79
CA LYS A 35 3.36 -4.40 -8.40
C LYS A 35 3.11 -3.42 -7.25
N ALA A 36 1.84 -3.12 -6.99
CA ALA A 36 1.44 -2.23 -5.88
C ALA A 36 2.00 -2.68 -4.53
N ASP A 37 2.01 -3.99 -4.24
CA ASP A 37 2.56 -4.49 -2.98
C ASP A 37 4.09 -4.29 -2.89
N ASN A 38 4.80 -4.47 -4.01
CA ASN A 38 6.24 -4.19 -4.08
C ASN A 38 6.53 -2.72 -3.78
N TRP A 39 5.73 -1.79 -4.33
CA TRP A 39 5.85 -0.37 -4.02
C TRP A 39 5.58 -0.09 -2.54
N ARG A 40 4.50 -0.67 -1.98
CA ARG A 40 4.17 -0.52 -0.56
C ARG A 40 5.32 -0.97 0.33
N THR A 41 5.87 -2.15 0.07
CA THR A 41 6.99 -2.71 0.84
C THR A 41 8.26 -1.88 0.68
N LEU A 42 8.57 -1.44 -0.55
CA LEU A 42 9.71 -0.57 -0.84
C LEU A 42 9.66 0.72 -0.01
N PHE A 43 8.54 1.45 -0.05
CA PHE A 43 8.41 2.74 0.63
C PHE A 43 8.22 2.62 2.15
N SER A 44 7.67 1.51 2.64
CA SER A 44 7.41 1.34 4.08
C SER A 44 8.60 0.76 4.85
N ILE A 45 9.49 0.01 4.18
CA ILE A 45 10.57 -0.74 4.85
C ILE A 45 11.92 -0.34 4.27
N PHE A 46 12.15 -0.65 2.99
CA PHE A 46 13.49 -0.59 2.41
C PHE A 46 13.99 0.84 2.21
N LEU A 47 13.10 1.74 1.79
CA LEU A 47 13.46 3.14 1.59
C LEU A 47 13.85 3.81 2.93
N PRO A 48 13.03 3.78 3.99
CA PRO A 48 13.44 4.31 5.30
C PRO A 48 14.77 3.73 5.80
N LEU A 49 14.96 2.40 5.70
CA LEU A 49 16.21 1.77 6.14
C LEU A 49 17.43 2.20 5.33
N ALA A 50 17.29 2.28 4.00
CA ALA A 50 18.35 2.75 3.12
C ALA A 50 18.72 4.20 3.44
N LEU A 51 17.72 5.04 3.67
CA LEU A 51 17.92 6.46 3.94
C LEU A 51 18.53 6.70 5.34
N LEU A 52 18.03 6.02 6.37
CA LEU A 52 18.62 6.06 7.72
C LEU A 52 20.07 5.59 7.75
N SER A 53 20.48 4.74 6.81
CA SER A 53 21.88 4.30 6.71
C SER A 53 22.80 5.27 5.96
N LEU A 54 22.27 6.38 5.44
CA LEU A 54 23.01 7.39 4.69
C LEU A 54 22.99 8.79 5.35
N TRP A 55 21.99 9.10 6.16
CA TRP A 55 21.62 10.49 6.47
C TRP A 55 22.16 11.08 7.78
N GLN A 56 22.99 10.36 8.52
CA GLN A 56 23.63 10.89 9.73
C GLN A 56 25.15 10.74 9.64
N GLU A 57 25.90 11.59 10.34
CA GLU A 57 27.38 11.48 10.41
C GLU A 57 27.83 10.10 10.92
N ASP A 58 27.09 9.54 11.88
CA ASP A 58 27.32 8.23 12.46
C ASP A 58 26.61 7.10 11.69
N SER A 59 25.99 7.41 10.55
CA SER A 59 25.39 6.39 9.70
C SER A 59 26.46 5.44 9.15
N PRO A 60 26.14 4.14 9.04
CA PRO A 60 27.11 3.12 8.63
C PRO A 60 27.69 3.34 7.22
N VAL A 61 26.98 4.06 6.34
CA VAL A 61 27.41 4.36 4.96
C VAL A 61 27.25 5.86 4.66
N ALA A 62 27.34 6.72 5.68
CA ALA A 62 27.03 8.16 5.61
C ALA A 62 27.37 8.83 4.27
N ALA A 63 26.41 9.59 3.74
CA ALA A 63 26.60 10.36 2.52
C ALA A 63 27.53 11.57 2.76
N ALA A 64 28.21 12.02 1.71
CA ALA A 64 29.14 13.15 1.80
C ALA A 64 28.45 14.45 2.25
N ASP A 65 27.14 14.56 2.01
CA ASP A 65 26.24 15.64 2.37
C ASP A 65 25.33 15.30 3.57
N ALA A 66 25.67 14.30 4.37
CA ALA A 66 24.84 13.89 5.52
C ALA A 66 24.56 15.03 6.51
N ASN A 67 25.49 15.99 6.65
CA ASN A 67 25.35 17.15 7.54
C ASN A 67 24.28 18.14 7.08
N ASP A 68 24.04 18.22 5.78
CA ASP A 68 23.01 19.09 5.20
C ASP A 68 21.62 18.45 5.29
N MET A 69 21.53 17.16 5.61
CA MET A 69 20.29 16.40 5.72
C MET A 69 19.81 16.21 7.18
N GLY A 70 20.32 17.05 8.09
CA GLY A 70 20.11 16.99 9.54
C GLY A 70 18.67 17.07 10.05
N THR A 71 18.51 16.64 11.30
CA THR A 71 17.33 16.07 12.00
C THR A 71 16.07 16.94 12.23
N ASP A 72 15.92 18.11 11.60
CA ASP A 72 14.77 19.00 11.89
C ASP A 72 13.51 18.71 11.02
N TYR A 73 13.59 17.72 10.13
CA TYR A 73 12.50 17.34 9.20
C TYR A 73 11.26 16.69 9.86
N PHE A 74 11.31 16.39 11.16
CA PHE A 74 10.15 15.88 11.90
C PHE A 74 9.28 17.00 12.49
N LYS A 75 9.54 18.27 12.15
CA LYS A 75 8.55 19.33 12.37
C LYS A 75 7.32 19.03 11.53
N GLN A 76 6.23 18.78 12.24
CA GLN A 76 4.99 18.22 11.75
C GLN A 76 4.13 19.29 11.07
N ASP A 77 4.73 20.16 10.26
CA ASP A 77 3.97 21.15 9.49
C ASP A 77 3.55 20.55 8.15
N ARG A 78 2.24 20.50 7.93
CA ARG A 78 1.66 19.98 6.68
C ARG A 78 2.02 20.88 5.50
N THR A 79 2.30 22.15 5.74
CA THR A 79 2.68 23.09 4.66
C THR A 79 4.01 22.73 4.02
N ASP A 80 4.95 22.14 4.77
CA ASP A 80 6.25 21.68 4.28
C ASP A 80 6.11 20.60 3.20
N PHE A 81 5.07 19.75 3.28
CA PHE A 81 4.84 18.70 2.28
C PHE A 81 4.73 19.27 0.86
N ARG A 82 3.98 20.37 0.68
CA ARG A 82 3.81 20.98 -0.64
C ARG A 82 5.11 21.57 -1.16
N GLU A 83 5.89 22.18 -0.29
CA GLU A 83 7.16 22.79 -0.67
C GLU A 83 8.19 21.71 -1.06
N TYR A 84 8.32 20.65 -0.26
CA TYR A 84 9.18 19.52 -0.62
C TYR A 84 8.72 18.81 -1.88
N LEU A 85 7.41 18.65 -2.09
CA LEU A 85 6.88 18.11 -3.34
C LEU A 85 7.21 19.04 -4.53
N ARG A 86 7.10 20.35 -4.36
CA ARG A 86 7.50 21.33 -5.39
C ARG A 86 8.98 21.20 -5.75
N LEU A 87 9.86 21.21 -4.75
CA LEU A 87 11.31 21.04 -4.94
C LEU A 87 11.63 19.71 -5.64
N HIS A 88 10.94 18.62 -5.25
CA HIS A 88 11.09 17.33 -5.90
C HIS A 88 10.69 17.37 -7.38
N ILE A 89 9.52 17.94 -7.70
CA ILE A 89 9.05 18.05 -9.09
C ILE A 89 9.95 18.98 -9.92
N ASP A 90 10.45 20.07 -9.35
CA ASP A 90 11.36 20.98 -10.05
C ASP A 90 12.73 20.31 -10.31
N GLY A 91 13.22 19.52 -9.34
CA GLY A 91 14.37 18.65 -9.54
C GLY A 91 14.13 17.61 -10.65
N LEU A 92 12.95 17.00 -10.71
CA LEU A 92 12.60 16.08 -11.80
C LEU A 92 12.58 16.79 -13.15
N LYS A 93 12.03 17.99 -13.26
CA LYS A 93 12.05 18.78 -14.51
C LYS A 93 13.47 19.10 -14.96
N ALA A 94 14.34 19.46 -14.03
CA ALA A 94 15.73 19.84 -14.33
C ALA A 94 16.55 18.62 -14.81
N ASN A 95 16.38 17.47 -14.16
CA ASN A 95 17.16 16.27 -14.46
C ASN A 95 16.55 15.41 -15.60
N PHE A 96 15.22 15.49 -15.79
CA PHE A 96 14.46 14.69 -16.75
C PHE A 96 13.47 15.58 -17.50
N PRO A 97 13.95 16.46 -18.40
CA PRO A 97 13.08 17.37 -19.15
C PRO A 97 12.01 16.61 -19.93
N GLY A 98 10.76 17.03 -19.78
CA GLY A 98 9.58 16.36 -20.38
C GLY A 98 8.93 15.29 -19.49
N PHE A 99 9.52 14.94 -18.35
CA PHE A 99 8.94 13.97 -17.41
C PHE A 99 7.92 14.62 -16.46
N ILE A 100 6.78 15.05 -17.01
CA ILE A 100 5.64 15.56 -16.24
C ILE A 100 4.44 14.66 -16.47
N GLN A 101 3.92 14.09 -15.37
CA GLN A 101 2.74 13.24 -15.39
C GLN A 101 1.58 13.91 -14.64
N PRO A 102 0.32 13.64 -15.01
CA PRO A 102 -0.84 14.12 -14.27
C PRO A 102 -0.82 13.74 -12.78
N SER A 103 -0.20 12.61 -12.43
CA SER A 103 0.02 12.18 -11.05
C SER A 103 0.83 13.18 -10.22
N HIS A 104 1.80 13.88 -10.82
CA HIS A 104 2.56 14.93 -10.15
C HIS A 104 1.67 16.11 -9.75
N HIS A 105 0.73 16.50 -10.62
CA HIS A 105 -0.26 17.53 -10.28
C HIS A 105 -1.21 17.03 -9.19
N LEU A 106 -1.71 15.80 -9.31
CA LEU A 106 -2.63 15.22 -8.34
C LEU A 106 -2.01 15.11 -6.94
N ALA A 107 -0.69 14.84 -6.85
CA ALA A 107 0.02 14.75 -5.58
C ALA A 107 -0.03 16.05 -4.76
N PHE A 108 -0.14 17.22 -5.39
CA PHE A 108 -0.28 18.49 -4.66
C PHE A 108 -1.60 18.58 -3.88
N HIS A 109 -2.65 17.90 -4.35
CA HIS A 109 -3.97 17.84 -3.70
C HIS A 109 -4.03 16.87 -2.52
N ILE A 110 -2.97 16.10 -2.24
CA ILE A 110 -2.92 15.21 -1.07
C ILE A 110 -3.04 16.03 0.21
N HIS A 111 -2.45 17.23 0.26
CA HIS A 111 -2.54 18.13 1.41
C HIS A 111 -3.99 18.51 1.71
N GLU A 112 -4.74 19.00 0.71
CA GLU A 112 -6.18 19.32 0.81
C GLU A 112 -6.98 18.08 1.22
N GLY A 113 -6.67 16.93 0.62
CA GLY A 113 -7.29 15.67 0.98
C GLY A 113 -7.08 15.33 2.46
N MET A 114 -5.90 15.60 3.00
CA MET A 114 -5.61 15.37 4.41
C MET A 114 -6.30 16.35 5.37
N GLU A 115 -6.52 17.59 4.94
CA GLU A 115 -7.33 18.57 5.69
C GLU A 115 -8.80 18.14 5.75
N LEU A 116 -9.36 17.69 4.61
CA LEU A 116 -10.78 17.36 4.49
C LEU A 116 -11.13 15.96 5.03
N PHE A 117 -10.25 14.99 4.83
CA PHE A 117 -10.52 13.57 5.09
C PHE A 117 -9.54 12.93 6.09
N SER A 118 -8.71 13.74 6.75
CA SER A 118 -7.70 13.31 7.73
C SER A 118 -6.53 12.54 7.12
N ASN A 119 -6.37 11.24 7.39
CA ASN A 119 -5.24 10.49 6.86
C ASN A 119 -5.51 10.04 5.41
N VAL A 120 -4.46 9.82 4.62
CA VAL A 120 -4.57 9.32 3.23
C VAL A 120 -5.30 7.98 3.14
N ARG A 121 -5.26 7.15 4.19
CA ARG A 121 -5.93 5.84 4.21
C ARG A 121 -7.45 5.94 4.22
N ASN A 122 -8.01 7.09 4.60
CA ASN A 122 -9.44 7.32 4.61
C ASN A 122 -10.02 7.58 3.21
N PHE A 123 -9.18 8.03 2.26
CA PHE A 123 -9.64 8.44 0.92
C PHE A 123 -8.82 7.88 -0.25
N TRP A 124 -7.89 6.95 0.01
CA TRP A 124 -7.19 6.21 -1.04
C TRP A 124 -8.08 5.13 -1.69
N CYS A 125 -7.69 4.66 -2.88
CA CYS A 125 -8.49 3.69 -3.65
C CYS A 125 -8.26 2.22 -3.27
N PHE A 126 -7.23 1.88 -2.48
CA PHE A 126 -6.91 0.46 -2.19
C PHE A 126 -8.03 -0.34 -1.50
N PRO A 127 -8.82 0.21 -0.56
CA PRO A 127 -9.97 -0.50 0.02
C PRO A 127 -11.02 -0.82 -1.04
N GLY A 128 -11.25 0.11 -1.99
CA GLY A 128 -12.11 -0.10 -3.15
C GLY A 128 -11.58 -1.21 -4.06
N GLU A 129 -10.30 -1.19 -4.40
CA GLU A 129 -9.66 -2.25 -5.19
C GLU A 129 -9.77 -3.63 -4.52
N ARG A 130 -9.54 -3.70 -3.19
CA ARG A 130 -9.71 -4.94 -2.43
C ARG A 130 -11.16 -5.42 -2.46
N LEU A 131 -12.13 -4.51 -2.38
CA LEU A 131 -13.55 -4.84 -2.52
C LEU A 131 -13.86 -5.34 -3.93
N ILE A 132 -13.37 -4.67 -4.98
CA ILE A 132 -13.54 -5.10 -6.37
C ILE A 132 -13.00 -6.51 -6.58
N LEU A 133 -11.81 -6.83 -6.05
CA LEU A 133 -11.24 -8.17 -6.12
C LEU A 133 -12.15 -9.21 -5.44
N ARG A 134 -12.69 -8.90 -4.26
CA ARG A 134 -13.64 -9.78 -3.57
C ARG A 134 -14.92 -9.98 -4.37
N LEU A 135 -15.48 -8.90 -4.93
CA LEU A 135 -16.70 -8.95 -5.74
C LEU A 135 -16.50 -9.76 -7.03
N ARG A 136 -15.35 -9.61 -7.70
CA ARG A 136 -14.99 -10.41 -8.88
C ARG A 136 -14.86 -11.90 -8.59
N GLY A 137 -14.55 -12.27 -7.34
CA GLY A 137 -14.48 -13.67 -6.90
C GLY A 137 -15.83 -14.29 -6.60
N ILE A 138 -16.92 -13.53 -6.57
CA ILE A 138 -18.26 -14.08 -6.32
C ILE A 138 -18.73 -14.79 -7.59
N PRO A 139 -19.07 -16.08 -7.52
CA PRO A 139 -19.64 -16.79 -8.66
C PRO A 139 -21.02 -16.20 -8.97
N VAL A 140 -21.17 -15.62 -10.17
CA VAL A 140 -22.41 -15.00 -10.63
C VAL A 140 -22.85 -15.59 -11.96
N ASN A 141 -24.14 -15.49 -12.28
CA ASN A 141 -24.73 -16.00 -13.52
C ASN A 141 -24.48 -15.11 -14.75
N HIS A 142 -23.85 -13.93 -14.57
CA HIS A 142 -23.53 -12.93 -15.61
C HIS A 142 -24.72 -12.46 -16.47
N LYS A 143 -25.96 -12.66 -16.01
CA LYS A 143 -27.18 -12.27 -16.71
C LYS A 143 -27.82 -11.06 -16.02
N ILE A 144 -27.72 -9.90 -16.66
CA ILE A 144 -28.33 -8.65 -16.18
C ILE A 144 -29.85 -8.86 -16.03
N GLY A 145 -30.42 -8.48 -14.88
CA GLY A 145 -31.83 -8.71 -14.52
C GLY A 145 -32.08 -9.99 -13.73
N GLU A 146 -31.22 -11.01 -13.87
CA GLU A 146 -31.22 -12.21 -13.01
C GLU A 146 -30.11 -12.17 -11.93
N LEU A 147 -29.06 -11.37 -12.18
CA LEU A 147 -27.88 -11.22 -11.33
C LEU A 147 -28.26 -10.73 -9.94
N GLU A 148 -29.08 -9.70 -9.87
CA GLU A 148 -29.53 -9.05 -8.64
C GLU A 148 -30.29 -10.05 -7.76
N SER A 149 -31.20 -10.83 -8.38
CA SER A 149 -31.94 -11.89 -7.71
C SER A 149 -31.00 -13.01 -7.22
N THR A 150 -30.04 -13.43 -8.04
CA THR A 150 -29.07 -14.48 -7.68
C THR A 150 -28.18 -14.06 -6.51
N LEU A 151 -27.70 -12.81 -6.52
CA LEU A 151 -26.93 -12.24 -5.42
C LEU A 151 -27.77 -12.14 -4.13
N LEU A 152 -29.00 -11.66 -4.22
CA LEU A 152 -29.92 -11.56 -3.09
C LEU A 152 -30.22 -12.95 -2.49
N HIS A 153 -30.54 -13.94 -3.32
CA HIS A 153 -30.76 -15.31 -2.86
C HIS A 153 -29.53 -15.90 -2.19
N SER A 154 -28.34 -15.67 -2.74
CA SER A 154 -27.08 -16.14 -2.15
C SER A 154 -26.81 -15.47 -0.80
N PHE A 155 -27.05 -14.16 -0.69
CA PHE A 155 -26.96 -13.41 0.55
C PHE A 155 -27.94 -13.95 1.61
N CYS A 156 -29.21 -14.13 1.25
CA CYS A 156 -30.24 -14.66 2.15
C CYS A 156 -29.91 -16.09 2.62
N LYS A 157 -29.40 -16.96 1.74
CA LYS A 157 -28.93 -18.30 2.12
C LYS A 157 -27.78 -18.23 3.14
N GLY A 158 -26.79 -17.37 2.91
CA GLY A 158 -25.68 -17.16 3.85
C GLY A 158 -26.13 -16.59 5.20
N ALA A 159 -27.08 -15.65 5.20
CA ALA A 159 -27.65 -15.08 6.42
C ALA A 159 -28.45 -16.13 7.22
N SER A 160 -29.30 -16.93 6.55
CA SER A 160 -30.04 -18.02 7.17
C SER A 160 -29.10 -19.10 7.73
N PHE A 161 -28.00 -19.41 7.04
CA PHE A 161 -26.98 -20.33 7.54
C PHE A 161 -26.29 -19.79 8.79
N ARG A 162 -25.85 -18.52 8.79
CA ARG A 162 -25.29 -17.87 10.00
C ARG A 162 -26.27 -17.85 11.16
N ARG A 163 -27.55 -17.59 10.90
CA ARG A 163 -28.59 -17.66 11.93
C ARG A 163 -28.71 -19.07 12.50
N LEU A 164 -28.72 -20.09 11.65
CA LEU A 164 -28.75 -21.49 12.07
C LEU A 164 -27.55 -21.83 12.97
N THR A 165 -26.35 -21.35 12.66
CA THR A 165 -25.15 -21.62 13.46
C THR A 165 -25.14 -20.93 14.82
N LEU A 166 -25.87 -19.81 14.96
CA LEU A 166 -26.04 -19.09 16.21
C LEU A 166 -27.11 -19.68 17.14
N ASN A 167 -28.02 -20.50 16.60
CA ASN A 167 -29.04 -21.16 17.42
C ASN A 167 -28.42 -22.19 18.38
N GLU A 168 -29.02 -22.32 19.56
CA GLU A 168 -28.59 -23.29 20.57
C GLU A 168 -28.65 -24.73 20.05
N ASP A 169 -29.69 -25.05 19.29
CA ASP A 169 -29.95 -26.38 18.70
C ASP A 169 -29.08 -26.72 17.47
N CYS A 170 -28.13 -25.86 17.07
CA CYS A 170 -27.28 -26.15 15.92
C CYS A 170 -26.39 -27.39 16.19
N PRO A 171 -26.33 -28.36 15.26
CA PRO A 171 -25.46 -29.52 15.39
C PRO A 171 -24.02 -29.14 15.77
N PRO A 172 -23.40 -29.79 16.78
CA PRO A 172 -22.08 -29.41 17.27
C PRO A 172 -20.99 -29.34 16.19
N LEU A 173 -21.06 -30.26 15.21
CA LEU A 173 -20.14 -30.26 14.07
C LEU A 173 -20.26 -28.99 13.22
N LEU A 174 -21.48 -28.52 12.96
CA LEU A 174 -21.69 -27.29 12.18
C LEU A 174 -21.22 -26.05 12.93
N LYS A 175 -21.41 -25.99 14.26
CA LYS A 175 -20.82 -24.93 15.10
C LYS A 175 -19.29 -24.94 15.02
N HIS A 176 -18.67 -26.11 15.08
CA HIS A 176 -17.21 -26.25 14.97
C HIS A 176 -16.69 -25.78 13.60
N CYS A 177 -17.31 -26.23 12.50
CA CYS A 177 -16.96 -25.79 11.16
C CYS A 177 -17.15 -24.28 10.97
N PHE A 178 -18.22 -23.71 11.52
CA PHE A 178 -18.46 -22.27 11.47
C PHE A 178 -17.35 -21.46 12.16
N LEU A 179 -16.91 -21.89 13.34
CA LEU A 179 -15.78 -21.27 14.05
C LEU A 179 -14.47 -21.34 13.26
N LEU A 180 -14.23 -22.43 12.53
CA LEU A 180 -13.06 -22.54 11.65
C LEU A 180 -13.15 -21.58 10.46
N ILE A 181 -14.34 -21.41 9.88
CA ILE A 181 -14.58 -20.48 8.77
C ILE A 181 -14.40 -19.03 9.25
N GLU A 182 -14.94 -18.65 10.41
CA GLU A 182 -14.73 -17.29 10.95
C GLU A 182 -13.28 -16.98 11.28
N LYS A 183 -12.48 -17.98 11.69
CA LYS A 183 -11.04 -17.78 11.91
C LYS A 183 -10.25 -17.62 10.61
N ALA A 184 -10.77 -18.10 9.49
CA ALA A 184 -10.10 -18.07 8.20
C ALA A 184 -10.35 -16.78 7.40
N TYR A 185 -11.34 -15.97 7.78
CA TYR A 185 -11.77 -14.75 7.08
C TYR A 185 -11.58 -13.49 7.93
#